data_AF-A0A8J1IWZ0-F1
#
_entry.id   AF-A0A8J1IWZ0-F1
#
_cell.length_a   1.000
_cell.length_b   1.000
_cell.length_c   1.000
_cell.angle_alpha   90.00
_cell.angle_beta   90.00
_cell.angle_gamma   90.00
#
_symmetry.space_group_name_H-M   'P 1'
#
loop_
_entity.id
_entity.type
_entity.pdbx_description
1 polymer ?
#
loop_
_entity_poly.entity_id
_entity_poly.type
_entity_poly.pdbx_seq_one_letter_code
_entity_poly.pdbx_strand_id
1 'polypeptide(L)'
;MSYIKPGFKHEDLSEKMFDHLIESNHLKKEFSEPDLAFIKELIKGVSLSDVQDPWPYKGRPVEKMFLYQIVANKENGIDVDKFDYLARDCYHLGIQNSFDYKRFLKFARVCDVGNKKHICVRDKEVWNLYNMFYTRYGLYRRTCHHRVVNVIEIMIGEAFGEADEYIAMKGSEVEPFTISGAVNDMVAYTKLTDAIFLQILYSSDPNLSAAKEILEKIVHRKFYSYLGEATPDPTGTETLDKSQLSEELAKAVTSGDPDMRCTREDFVVDVFVMDYGMKEKNPIDKVYFYSKNNPKEAFNIRREEVSYLLLENFSERIIRAYCKKTDDENLLKAAKNGFMQLCQDKGFSVRQGGEAGAGETGDGDG
;
A
#
# COMPACT_ATOMS: atom_id res chain seq x y z
N MET A 1 -10.32 4.80 -15.59
CA MET A 1 -8.94 4.47 -16.01
C MET A 1 -8.14 4.11 -14.76
N SER A 2 -7.10 3.28 -14.85
CA SER A 2 -6.19 3.07 -13.71
C SER A 2 -5.23 4.25 -13.63
N TYR A 3 -5.28 5.03 -12.55
CA TYR A 3 -4.33 6.13 -12.27
C TYR A 3 -2.95 5.61 -11.81
N ILE A 4 -2.75 4.29 -11.85
CA ILE A 4 -1.51 3.61 -11.48
C ILE A 4 -0.79 3.17 -12.77
N LYS A 5 0.46 3.59 -12.94
CA LYS A 5 1.35 3.13 -14.01
C LYS A 5 1.73 1.66 -13.78
N PRO A 6 1.30 0.70 -14.63
CA PRO A 6 1.58 -0.72 -14.43
C PRO A 6 3.10 -1.01 -14.45
N GLY A 7 3.55 -1.90 -13.56
CA GLY A 7 4.96 -2.33 -13.50
C GLY A 7 5.92 -1.31 -12.90
N PHE A 8 5.41 -0.24 -12.30
CA PHE A 8 6.20 0.81 -11.67
C PHE A 8 6.27 0.64 -10.14
N LYS A 9 7.45 0.75 -9.56
CA LYS A 9 7.68 0.61 -8.11
C LYS A 9 8.53 1.78 -7.58
N HIS A 10 8.22 2.24 -6.38
CA HIS A 10 8.98 3.34 -5.76
C HIS A 10 10.41 2.91 -5.40
N GLU A 11 10.68 1.61 -5.23
CA GLU A 11 12.04 1.09 -5.05
C GLU A 11 12.93 1.35 -6.28
N ASP A 12 12.40 1.22 -7.50
CA ASP A 12 13.17 1.49 -8.73
C ASP A 12 13.50 2.99 -8.86
N LEU A 13 12.60 3.87 -8.41
CA LEU A 13 12.87 5.31 -8.34
C LEU A 13 13.87 5.67 -7.25
N SER A 14 13.81 4.98 -6.10
CA SER A 14 14.74 5.21 -5.00
C SER A 14 16.17 4.90 -5.44
N GLU A 15 16.36 3.85 -6.26
CA GLU A 15 17.64 3.53 -6.88
C GLU A 15 18.14 4.64 -7.82
N LYS A 16 17.27 5.11 -8.74
CA LYS A 16 17.60 6.20 -9.68
C LYS A 16 17.87 7.52 -8.97
N MET A 17 17.07 7.85 -7.96
CA MET A 17 17.22 9.09 -7.18
C MET A 17 18.47 9.04 -6.32
N PHE A 18 18.85 7.86 -5.80
CA PHE A 18 20.13 7.68 -5.12
C PHE A 18 21.31 7.94 -6.06
N ASP A 19 21.31 7.37 -7.27
CA ASP A 19 22.36 7.64 -8.27
C ASP A 19 22.41 9.15 -8.61
N HIS A 20 21.25 9.77 -8.85
CA HIS A 20 21.15 11.21 -9.10
C HIS A 20 21.69 12.06 -7.93
N LEU A 21 21.40 11.67 -6.69
CA LEU A 21 21.88 12.33 -5.47
C LEU A 21 23.40 12.25 -5.38
N ILE A 22 24.00 11.08 -5.62
CA ILE A 22 25.45 10.88 -5.55
C ILE A 22 26.16 11.71 -6.62
N GLU A 23 25.66 11.70 -7.85
CA GLU A 23 26.26 12.40 -8.99
C GLU A 23 26.16 13.92 -8.84
N SER A 24 24.95 14.42 -8.58
CA SER A 24 24.65 15.86 -8.53
C SER A 24 25.32 16.57 -7.35
N ASN A 25 25.67 15.83 -6.31
CA ASN A 25 26.36 16.35 -5.13
C ASN A 25 27.84 15.94 -5.07
N HIS A 26 28.37 15.33 -6.14
CA HIS A 26 29.77 14.92 -6.26
C HIS A 26 30.26 13.98 -5.14
N LEU A 27 29.39 13.13 -4.61
CA LEU A 27 29.65 12.26 -3.45
C LEU A 27 30.33 10.94 -3.81
N LYS A 28 30.59 10.68 -5.10
CA LYS A 28 31.16 9.40 -5.56
C LYS A 28 32.49 9.03 -4.87
N LYS A 29 33.27 10.02 -4.44
CA LYS A 29 34.56 9.80 -3.75
C LYS A 29 34.41 9.32 -2.30
N GLU A 30 33.23 9.47 -1.71
CA GLU A 30 32.94 9.05 -0.33
C GLU A 30 32.63 7.55 -0.22
N PHE A 31 32.42 6.87 -1.35
CA PHE A 31 31.99 5.48 -1.39
C PHE A 31 32.86 4.64 -2.33
N SER A 32 33.07 3.37 -1.97
CA SER A 32 33.61 2.39 -2.91
C SER A 32 32.52 1.89 -3.88
N GLU A 33 32.91 1.42 -5.06
CA GLU A 33 31.96 0.82 -6.02
C GLU A 33 31.16 -0.35 -5.41
N PRO A 34 31.76 -1.27 -4.61
CA PRO A 34 30.99 -2.28 -3.88
C PRO A 34 29.98 -1.71 -2.87
N ASP A 35 30.25 -0.57 -2.24
CA ASP A 35 29.32 0.05 -1.29
C ASP A 35 28.12 0.67 -1.99
N LEU A 36 28.35 1.35 -3.13
CA LEU A 36 27.27 1.89 -3.95
C LEU A 36 26.37 0.75 -4.47
N ALA A 37 26.96 -0.36 -4.93
CA ALA A 37 26.20 -1.54 -5.32
C ALA A 37 25.41 -2.10 -4.13
N PHE A 38 26.05 -2.26 -2.96
CA PHE A 38 25.42 -2.78 -1.76
C PHE A 38 24.22 -1.94 -1.30
N ILE A 39 24.34 -0.61 -1.29
CA ILE A 39 23.25 0.30 -0.89
C ILE A 39 22.04 0.13 -1.83
N LYS A 40 22.27 0.11 -3.14
CA LYS A 40 21.18 -0.09 -4.12
C LYS A 40 20.52 -1.45 -3.97
N GLU A 41 21.31 -2.50 -3.70
CA GLU A 41 20.79 -3.83 -3.42
C GLU A 41 19.97 -3.90 -2.12
N LEU A 42 20.34 -3.16 -1.07
CA LEU A 42 19.57 -3.03 0.18
C LEU A 42 18.23 -2.33 -0.03
N ILE A 43 18.16 -1.33 -0.92
CA ILE A 43 16.93 -0.59 -1.25
C ILE A 43 16.00 -1.48 -2.07
N LYS A 44 16.52 -2.01 -3.19
CA LYS A 44 15.71 -2.79 -4.12
C LYS A 44 15.20 -4.07 -3.46
N GLY A 45 16.11 -4.77 -2.78
CA GLY A 45 15.93 -6.11 -2.22
C GLY A 45 15.59 -7.13 -3.31
N VAL A 46 16.43 -8.15 -3.46
CA VAL A 46 16.12 -9.30 -4.32
C VAL A 46 15.60 -10.43 -3.45
N SER A 47 14.48 -11.05 -3.86
CA SER A 47 14.01 -12.26 -3.20
C SER A 47 15.03 -13.37 -3.48
N LEU A 48 15.81 -13.71 -2.46
CA LEU A 48 16.69 -14.87 -2.49
C LEU A 48 15.80 -16.10 -2.44
N SER A 49 15.39 -16.64 -3.60
CA SER A 49 14.92 -18.03 -3.62
C SER A 49 16.06 -18.93 -3.14
N ASP A 50 15.76 -20.03 -2.47
CA ASP A 50 16.75 -20.95 -1.91
C ASP A 50 17.72 -21.55 -2.94
N VAL A 51 17.47 -21.35 -4.25
CA VAL A 51 18.11 -22.01 -5.39
C VAL A 51 18.98 -21.07 -6.26
N GLN A 52 19.15 -19.78 -5.92
CA GLN A 52 20.01 -18.90 -6.73
C GLN A 52 21.50 -19.10 -6.42
N ASP A 53 22.08 -20.10 -7.08
CA ASP A 53 23.51 -20.26 -7.34
C ASP A 53 23.76 -19.87 -8.82
N PRO A 54 24.60 -18.87 -9.13
CA PRO A 54 25.48 -18.12 -8.22
C PRO A 54 24.77 -17.06 -7.37
N TRP A 55 25.41 -16.72 -6.25
CA TRP A 55 25.04 -15.63 -5.35
C TRP A 55 24.71 -14.35 -6.15
N PRO A 56 23.48 -13.79 -6.02
CA PRO A 56 23.00 -12.77 -6.95
C PRO A 56 23.51 -11.36 -6.63
N TYR A 57 24.07 -11.14 -5.44
CA TYR A 57 24.52 -9.83 -5.00
C TYR A 57 26.01 -9.62 -5.26
N LYS A 58 26.37 -8.40 -5.64
CA LYS A 58 27.74 -7.96 -5.91
C LYS A 58 28.31 -7.13 -4.76
N GLY A 59 27.45 -6.43 -4.02
CA GLY A 59 27.88 -5.51 -2.97
C GLY A 59 28.55 -6.18 -1.78
N ARG A 60 28.05 -7.36 -1.38
CA ARG A 60 28.60 -8.17 -0.29
C ARG A 60 28.54 -9.66 -0.62
N PRO A 61 29.45 -10.48 -0.06
CA PRO A 61 29.47 -11.92 -0.28
C PRO A 61 28.41 -12.66 0.57
N VAL A 62 28.16 -13.93 0.26
CA VAL A 62 27.07 -14.76 0.84
C VAL A 62 27.12 -14.86 2.36
N GLU A 63 28.30 -14.84 2.98
CA GLU A 63 28.47 -14.87 4.44
C GLU A 63 27.98 -13.59 5.14
N LYS A 64 27.67 -12.54 4.39
CA LYS A 64 27.10 -11.27 4.87
C LYS A 64 25.61 -11.13 4.52
N MET A 65 24.96 -12.21 4.11
CA MET A 65 23.55 -12.24 3.70
C MET A 65 22.62 -11.57 4.73
N PHE A 66 22.82 -11.77 6.03
CA PHE A 66 22.04 -11.14 7.11
C PHE A 66 21.92 -9.61 7.00
N LEU A 67 22.86 -8.93 6.35
CA LEU A 67 22.77 -7.47 6.16
C LEU A 67 21.61 -7.10 5.23
N TYR A 68 21.29 -7.94 4.24
CA TYR A 68 20.16 -7.74 3.32
C TYR A 68 18.79 -7.97 3.97
N GLN A 69 18.75 -8.46 5.21
CA GLN A 69 17.52 -8.62 5.99
C GLN A 69 17.21 -7.39 6.87
N ILE A 70 18.04 -6.33 6.83
CA ILE A 70 17.89 -5.16 7.72
C ILE A 70 16.95 -4.10 7.12
N VAL A 71 17.22 -3.64 5.90
CA VAL A 71 16.57 -2.45 5.30
C VAL A 71 15.27 -2.83 4.57
N ALA A 72 15.33 -3.75 3.62
CA ALA A 72 14.18 -4.25 2.86
C ALA A 72 14.20 -5.77 2.81
N ASN A 73 13.63 -6.42 3.82
CA ASN A 73 13.72 -7.86 3.97
C ASN A 73 12.72 -8.58 3.05
N LYS A 74 13.18 -9.00 1.88
CA LYS A 74 12.32 -9.69 0.89
C LYS A 74 12.04 -11.16 1.21
N GLU A 75 12.62 -11.71 2.28
CA GLU A 75 12.34 -13.10 2.68
C GLU A 75 11.04 -13.21 3.45
N ASN A 76 10.88 -12.38 4.49
CA ASN A 76 9.75 -12.42 5.41
C ASN A 76 9.16 -11.04 5.76
N GLY A 77 9.73 -9.95 5.25
CA GLY A 77 9.24 -8.60 5.49
C GLY A 77 9.53 -8.05 6.89
N ILE A 78 10.37 -8.68 7.71
CA ILE A 78 10.74 -8.13 9.01
C ILE A 78 11.99 -7.26 8.84
N ASP A 79 11.81 -5.94 8.81
CA ASP A 79 12.84 -4.94 8.54
C ASP A 79 12.63 -3.65 9.34
N VAL A 80 13.66 -2.81 9.40
CA VAL A 80 13.66 -1.59 10.21
C VAL A 80 12.74 -0.49 9.67
N ASP A 81 12.37 -0.55 8.39
CA ASP A 81 11.35 0.30 7.79
C ASP A 81 10.01 0.16 8.55
N LYS A 82 9.56 -1.09 8.75
CA LYS A 82 8.34 -1.37 9.53
C LYS A 82 8.46 -0.95 10.98
N PHE A 83 9.64 -1.08 11.56
CA PHE A 83 9.83 -0.74 12.95
C PHE A 83 9.62 0.77 13.17
N ASP A 84 10.12 1.59 12.25
CA ASP A 84 9.94 3.03 12.30
C ASP A 84 8.51 3.44 12.00
N TYR A 85 7.94 3.07 10.84
CA TYR A 85 6.61 3.56 10.47
C TYR A 85 5.53 3.04 11.42
N LEU A 86 5.62 1.80 11.94
CA LEU A 86 4.64 1.33 12.92
C LEU A 86 4.68 2.17 14.20
N ALA A 87 5.87 2.60 14.65
CA ALA A 87 5.98 3.47 15.81
C ALA A 87 5.52 4.91 15.49
N ARG A 88 6.00 5.47 14.38
CA ARG A 88 5.72 6.84 13.93
C ARG A 88 4.25 7.04 13.62
N ASP A 89 3.66 6.17 12.81
CA ASP A 89 2.28 6.33 12.35
C ASP A 89 1.31 6.10 13.49
N CYS A 90 1.53 5.07 14.33
CA CYS A 90 0.74 4.86 15.53
C CYS A 90 0.75 6.09 16.45
N TYR A 91 1.92 6.71 16.63
CA TYR A 91 2.05 7.95 17.42
C TYR A 91 1.22 9.10 16.81
N HIS A 92 1.37 9.39 15.52
CA HIS A 92 0.68 10.51 14.87
C HIS A 92 -0.83 10.27 14.68
N LEU A 93 -1.26 9.02 14.58
CA LEU A 93 -2.65 8.63 14.40
C LEU A 93 -3.38 8.38 15.74
N GLY A 94 -2.68 8.45 16.87
CA GLY A 94 -3.27 8.15 18.18
C GLY A 94 -3.66 6.68 18.36
N ILE A 95 -2.98 5.77 17.66
CA ILE A 95 -3.19 4.32 17.74
C ILE A 95 -2.09 3.71 18.61
N GLN A 96 -2.43 2.74 19.45
CA GLN A 96 -1.41 2.07 20.26
C GLN A 96 -0.63 1.06 19.41
N ASN A 97 0.69 1.20 19.37
CA ASN A 97 1.58 0.20 18.77
C ASN A 97 1.83 -0.95 19.77
N SER A 98 1.57 -2.18 19.36
CA SER A 98 1.77 -3.37 20.21
C SER A 98 3.11 -4.08 19.98
N PHE A 99 3.89 -3.65 18.98
CA PHE A 99 5.19 -4.21 18.64
C PHE A 99 6.34 -3.46 19.32
N ASP A 100 7.16 -4.19 20.07
CA ASP A 100 8.38 -3.65 20.71
C ASP A 100 9.64 -4.03 19.92
N TYR A 101 10.04 -3.13 19.01
CA TYR A 101 11.25 -3.29 18.20
C TYR A 101 12.53 -3.23 19.04
N LYS A 102 12.56 -2.48 20.17
CA LYS A 102 13.75 -2.41 21.03
C LYS A 102 14.01 -3.77 21.69
N ARG A 103 12.94 -4.44 22.10
CA ARG A 103 12.99 -5.82 22.58
C ARG A 103 13.43 -6.78 21.48
N PHE A 104 12.87 -6.67 20.27
CA PHE A 104 13.31 -7.47 19.12
C PHE A 104 14.83 -7.37 18.91
N LEU A 105 15.38 -6.15 18.86
CA LEU A 105 16.81 -5.90 18.64
C LEU A 105 17.70 -6.54 19.72
N LYS A 106 17.26 -6.53 21.00
CA LYS A 106 17.99 -7.21 22.09
C LYS A 106 18.03 -8.73 21.96
N PHE A 107 17.08 -9.30 21.24
CA PHE A 107 16.91 -10.74 21.08
C PHE A 107 17.29 -11.26 19.69
N ALA A 108 17.61 -10.40 18.74
CA ALA A 108 18.14 -10.77 17.44
C ALA A 108 19.59 -11.27 17.54
N ARG A 109 19.93 -12.28 16.74
CA ARG A 109 21.28 -12.83 16.58
C ARG A 109 21.53 -13.22 15.13
N VAL A 110 22.78 -13.42 14.76
CA VAL A 110 23.14 -14.04 13.47
C VAL A 110 23.49 -15.50 13.74
N CYS A 111 22.83 -16.43 13.03
CA CYS A 111 23.11 -17.86 13.09
C CYS A 111 23.41 -18.40 11.69
N ASP A 112 24.13 -19.51 11.63
CA ASP A 112 24.43 -20.21 10.39
C ASP A 112 23.22 -21.08 9.98
N VAL A 113 22.78 -20.94 8.72
CA VAL A 113 21.72 -21.74 8.09
C VAL A 113 22.24 -22.20 6.73
N GLY A 114 22.63 -23.47 6.63
CA GLY A 114 23.35 -23.96 5.45
C GLY A 114 24.67 -23.21 5.26
N ASN A 115 24.88 -22.61 4.10
CA ASN A 115 26.05 -21.77 3.79
C ASN A 115 25.82 -20.26 4.01
N LYS A 116 24.64 -19.87 4.51
CA LYS A 116 24.24 -18.47 4.72
C LYS A 116 24.20 -18.13 6.19
N LYS A 117 24.36 -16.85 6.50
CA LYS A 117 24.15 -16.29 7.83
C LYS A 117 22.87 -15.48 7.82
N HIS A 118 21.90 -15.87 8.64
CA HIS A 118 20.60 -15.21 8.76
C HIS A 118 20.43 -14.55 10.13
N ILE A 119 19.69 -13.44 10.16
CA ILE A 119 19.11 -12.90 11.38
C ILE A 119 18.11 -13.91 11.92
N CYS A 120 18.37 -14.38 13.14
CA CYS A 120 17.52 -15.26 13.91
C CYS A 120 17.00 -14.55 15.15
N VAL A 121 15.79 -14.89 15.58
CA VAL A 121 15.14 -14.27 16.73
C VAL A 121 14.99 -15.28 17.86
N ARG A 122 15.04 -14.81 19.09
CA ARG A 122 14.76 -15.64 20.27
C ARG A 122 13.38 -16.31 20.15
N ASP A 123 13.32 -17.62 20.35
CA ASP A 123 12.08 -18.45 20.32
C ASP A 123 10.84 -17.80 20.97
N LYS A 124 10.98 -17.26 22.19
CA LYS A 124 9.88 -16.64 22.94
C LYS A 124 9.33 -15.34 22.34
N GLU A 125 9.98 -14.78 21.32
CA GLU A 125 9.55 -13.56 20.64
C GLU A 125 8.58 -13.84 19.48
N VAL A 126 8.27 -15.11 19.18
CA VAL A 126 7.33 -15.47 18.10
C VAL A 126 5.99 -14.72 18.19
N TRP A 127 5.47 -14.52 19.42
CA TRP A 127 4.25 -13.74 19.64
C TRP A 127 4.42 -12.25 19.33
N ASN A 128 5.59 -11.68 19.65
CA ASN A 128 5.91 -10.29 19.32
C ASN A 128 5.92 -10.09 17.79
N LEU A 129 6.35 -11.10 17.02
CA LEU A 129 6.33 -11.04 15.55
C LEU A 129 4.91 -11.13 14.98
N TYR A 130 4.06 -12.02 15.51
CA TYR A 130 2.63 -12.04 15.13
C TYR A 130 1.95 -10.71 15.47
N ASN A 131 2.23 -10.13 16.64
CA ASN A 131 1.75 -8.81 17.03
C ASN A 131 2.22 -7.72 16.04
N MET A 132 3.43 -7.81 15.49
CA MET A 132 3.93 -6.87 14.48
C MET A 132 3.04 -6.89 13.23
N PHE A 133 2.80 -8.08 12.66
CA PHE A 133 1.97 -8.21 11.45
C PHE A 133 0.50 -7.89 11.72
N TYR A 134 -0.04 -8.24 12.88
CA TYR A 134 -1.38 -7.85 13.30
C TYR A 134 -1.50 -6.32 13.46
N THR A 135 -0.51 -5.67 14.08
CA THR A 135 -0.46 -4.20 14.21
C THR A 135 -0.41 -3.55 12.83
N ARG A 136 0.42 -4.06 11.91
CA ARG A 136 0.47 -3.59 10.51
C ARG A 136 -0.88 -3.71 9.84
N TYR A 137 -1.50 -4.90 9.86
CA TYR A 137 -2.82 -5.12 9.30
C TYR A 137 -3.86 -4.15 9.87
N GLY A 138 -3.87 -4.00 11.21
CA GLY A 138 -4.77 -3.09 11.90
C GLY A 138 -4.54 -1.61 11.58
N LEU A 139 -3.29 -1.18 11.37
CA LEU A 139 -2.94 0.15 10.88
C LEU A 139 -3.52 0.35 9.48
N TYR A 140 -3.12 -0.50 8.52
CA TYR A 140 -3.58 -0.42 7.14
C TYR A 140 -5.10 -0.40 7.04
N ARG A 141 -5.81 -1.23 7.81
CA ARG A 141 -7.27 -1.32 7.73
C ARG A 141 -7.96 -0.05 8.24
N ARG A 142 -7.44 0.53 9.33
CA ARG A 142 -8.08 1.65 10.02
C ARG A 142 -7.70 2.99 9.43
N THR A 143 -6.53 3.10 8.79
CA THR A 143 -5.97 4.37 8.33
C THR A 143 -5.70 4.36 6.83
N CYS A 144 -4.67 3.64 6.37
CA CYS A 144 -4.23 3.65 4.96
C CYS A 144 -5.35 3.25 3.98
N HIS A 145 -6.21 2.32 4.38
CA HIS A 145 -7.34 1.85 3.59
C HIS A 145 -8.69 2.25 4.17
N HIS A 146 -8.73 3.32 4.96
CA HIS A 146 -9.98 3.90 5.44
C HIS A 146 -10.81 4.38 4.25
N ARG A 147 -12.13 4.11 4.26
CA ARG A 147 -13.01 4.41 3.12
C ARG A 147 -12.96 5.87 2.63
N VAL A 148 -12.75 6.82 3.54
CA VAL A 148 -12.62 8.25 3.20
C VAL A 148 -11.23 8.57 2.66
N VAL A 149 -10.19 7.88 3.13
CA VAL A 149 -8.83 8.06 2.60
C VAL A 149 -8.78 7.56 1.16
N ASN A 150 -9.26 6.33 0.90
CA ASN A 150 -9.29 5.78 -0.47
C ASN A 150 -10.04 6.68 -1.45
N VAL A 151 -11.19 7.24 -1.06
CA VAL A 151 -11.95 8.10 -1.99
C VAL A 151 -11.22 9.42 -2.27
N ILE A 152 -10.53 9.99 -1.28
CA ILE A 152 -9.68 11.16 -1.49
C ILE A 152 -8.52 10.82 -2.42
N GLU A 153 -7.84 9.69 -2.24
CA GLU A 153 -6.76 9.23 -3.12
C GLU A 153 -7.24 9.03 -4.56
N ILE A 154 -8.42 8.42 -4.74
CA ILE A 154 -9.07 8.27 -6.05
C ILE A 154 -9.31 9.63 -6.69
N MET A 155 -9.89 10.59 -5.95
CA MET A 155 -10.17 11.92 -6.46
C MET A 155 -8.89 12.70 -6.79
N ILE A 156 -7.83 12.56 -5.99
CA ILE A 156 -6.52 13.16 -6.30
C ILE A 156 -5.92 12.54 -7.58
N GLY A 157 -5.99 11.21 -7.71
CA GLY A 157 -5.53 10.51 -8.91
C GLY A 157 -6.29 10.96 -10.17
N GLU A 158 -7.61 11.15 -10.06
CA GLU A 158 -8.44 11.72 -11.11
C GLU A 158 -8.01 13.14 -11.48
N ALA A 159 -7.86 14.02 -10.49
CA ALA A 159 -7.41 15.39 -10.72
C ALA A 159 -6.03 15.45 -11.38
N PHE A 160 -5.09 14.62 -10.97
CA PHE A 160 -3.75 14.58 -11.57
C PHE A 160 -3.77 14.00 -12.99
N GLY A 161 -4.69 13.08 -13.28
CA GLY A 161 -4.93 12.61 -14.65
C GLY A 161 -5.41 13.73 -15.57
N GLU A 162 -6.38 14.52 -15.12
CA GLU A 162 -6.90 15.69 -15.86
C GLU A 162 -5.86 16.82 -15.99
N ALA A 163 -4.88 16.91 -15.08
CA ALA A 163 -3.84 17.93 -15.08
C ALA A 163 -2.54 17.53 -15.81
N ASP A 164 -2.39 16.24 -16.19
CA ASP A 164 -1.09 15.66 -16.56
C ASP A 164 -0.40 16.42 -17.71
N GLU A 165 -1.13 16.71 -18.79
CA GLU A 165 -0.60 17.36 -20.00
C GLU A 165 -0.34 18.86 -19.82
N TYR A 166 -0.91 19.48 -18.78
CA TYR A 166 -0.88 20.93 -18.58
C TYR A 166 0.13 21.38 -17.53
N ILE A 167 0.56 20.48 -16.64
CA ILE A 167 1.64 20.80 -15.70
C ILE A 167 2.99 20.41 -16.32
N ALA A 168 3.79 21.44 -16.60
CA ALA A 168 5.13 21.31 -17.14
C ALA A 168 6.21 21.44 -16.05
N MET A 169 7.04 20.41 -15.88
CA MET A 169 8.19 20.40 -15.00
C MET A 169 9.49 20.38 -15.79
N LYS A 170 10.33 21.41 -15.62
CA LYS A 170 11.65 21.45 -16.26
C LYS A 170 12.54 20.34 -15.72
N GLY A 171 12.98 19.42 -16.58
CA GLY A 171 13.94 18.37 -16.27
C GLY A 171 15.36 18.68 -16.73
N SER A 172 16.12 17.64 -17.02
CA SER A 172 17.44 17.72 -17.65
C SER A 172 17.40 18.02 -19.16
N GLU A 173 16.29 17.73 -19.82
CA GLU A 173 16.07 17.98 -21.25
C GLU A 173 15.55 19.41 -21.53
N VAL A 174 15.52 19.78 -22.82
CA VAL A 174 14.99 21.08 -23.27
C VAL A 174 13.47 21.14 -23.08
N GLU A 175 12.78 20.08 -23.50
CA GLU A 175 11.33 19.97 -23.35
C GLU A 175 10.95 19.63 -21.89
N PRO A 176 9.86 20.20 -21.36
CA PRO A 176 9.41 19.89 -20.02
C PRO A 176 8.75 18.51 -19.93
N PHE A 177 8.74 17.95 -18.71
CA PHE A 177 8.08 16.69 -18.39
C PHE A 177 6.70 16.94 -17.78
N THR A 178 5.74 16.09 -18.12
CA THR A 178 4.41 16.02 -17.47
C THR A 178 4.51 15.41 -16.06
N ILE A 179 3.39 15.38 -15.32
CA ILE A 179 3.30 14.73 -14.00
C ILE A 179 3.73 13.26 -14.12
N SER A 180 3.13 12.53 -15.06
CA SER A 180 3.38 11.11 -15.33
C SER A 180 4.74 10.86 -15.99
N GLY A 181 5.29 11.87 -16.69
CA GLY A 181 6.57 11.84 -17.38
C GLY A 181 7.77 12.07 -16.45
N ALA A 182 7.61 12.82 -15.36
CA ALA A 182 8.69 13.21 -14.47
C ALA A 182 9.46 12.03 -13.87
N VAL A 183 8.82 10.87 -13.69
CA VAL A 183 9.45 9.64 -13.20
C VAL A 183 10.59 9.11 -14.09
N ASN A 184 10.70 9.62 -15.31
CA ASN A 184 11.75 9.24 -16.26
C ASN A 184 13.01 10.13 -16.14
N ASP A 185 12.96 11.24 -15.41
CA ASP A 185 14.07 12.19 -15.24
C ASP A 185 14.19 12.65 -13.79
N MET A 186 15.31 12.37 -13.11
CA MET A 186 15.44 12.65 -11.68
C MET A 186 15.53 14.16 -11.35
N VAL A 187 15.90 15.00 -12.31
CA VAL A 187 15.88 16.47 -12.14
C VAL A 187 14.43 16.98 -12.09
N ALA A 188 13.56 16.47 -12.96
CA ALA A 188 12.12 16.72 -12.93
C ALA A 188 11.48 16.07 -11.69
N TYR A 189 11.77 14.79 -11.42
CA TYR A 189 11.18 14.04 -10.31
C TYR A 189 11.48 14.66 -8.94
N THR A 190 12.66 15.27 -8.76
CA THR A 190 13.01 16.03 -7.54
C THR A 190 12.02 17.17 -7.23
N LYS A 191 11.35 17.71 -8.26
CA LYS A 191 10.38 18.80 -8.14
C LYS A 191 8.94 18.29 -8.00
N LEU A 192 8.70 17.02 -8.31
CA LEU A 192 7.39 16.40 -8.20
C LEU A 192 7.13 16.05 -6.72
N THR A 193 6.39 16.92 -6.05
CA THR A 193 6.02 16.81 -4.64
C THR A 193 4.54 17.15 -4.47
N ASP A 194 4.01 17.02 -3.25
CA ASP A 194 2.63 17.38 -2.88
C ASP A 194 2.27 18.84 -3.24
N ALA A 195 3.26 19.71 -3.49
CA ALA A 195 3.04 21.06 -4.02
C ALA A 195 2.18 21.08 -5.29
N ILE A 196 2.20 20.01 -6.09
CA ILE A 196 1.39 19.85 -7.30
C ILE A 196 -0.12 20.02 -7.01
N PHE A 197 -0.58 19.55 -5.84
CA PHE A 197 -1.97 19.71 -5.41
C PHE A 197 -2.36 21.18 -5.34
N LEU A 198 -1.52 22.00 -4.69
CA LEU A 198 -1.76 23.43 -4.53
C LEU A 198 -1.56 24.20 -5.85
N GLN A 199 -0.62 23.76 -6.70
CA GLN A 199 -0.43 24.36 -8.03
C GLN A 199 -1.67 24.24 -8.89
N ILE A 200 -2.31 23.05 -8.91
CA ILE A 200 -3.56 22.84 -9.64
C ILE A 200 -4.70 23.64 -8.99
N LEU A 201 -4.87 23.53 -7.67
CA LEU A 201 -5.96 24.17 -6.93
C LEU A 201 -5.99 25.70 -7.10
N TYR A 202 -4.81 26.33 -7.13
CA TYR A 202 -4.69 27.79 -7.25
C TYR A 202 -4.44 28.29 -8.68
N SER A 203 -4.46 27.39 -9.67
CA SER A 203 -4.29 27.80 -11.06
C SER A 203 -5.46 28.64 -11.57
N SER A 204 -5.12 29.56 -12.47
CA SER A 204 -6.06 30.34 -13.29
C SER A 204 -6.11 29.86 -14.74
N ASP A 205 -5.35 28.82 -15.09
CA ASP A 205 -5.35 28.25 -16.44
C ASP A 205 -6.68 27.52 -16.70
N PRO A 206 -7.45 27.91 -17.73
CA PRO A 206 -8.70 27.23 -18.10
C PRO A 206 -8.54 25.73 -18.39
N ASN A 207 -7.36 25.30 -18.86
CA ASN A 207 -7.09 23.89 -19.15
C ASN A 207 -7.06 23.03 -17.88
N LEU A 208 -6.77 23.63 -16.72
CA LEU A 208 -6.74 22.94 -15.43
C LEU A 208 -8.09 22.96 -14.69
N SER A 209 -9.16 23.46 -15.33
CA SER A 209 -10.47 23.63 -14.69
C SER A 209 -11.09 22.31 -14.19
N ALA A 210 -11.03 21.24 -14.99
CA ALA A 210 -11.56 19.93 -14.60
C ALA A 210 -10.82 19.34 -13.38
N ALA A 211 -9.49 19.36 -13.40
CA ALA A 211 -8.65 18.93 -12.28
C ALA A 211 -8.92 19.76 -11.02
N LYS A 212 -8.99 21.09 -11.17
CA LYS A 212 -9.27 22.03 -10.09
C LYS A 212 -10.63 21.78 -9.44
N GLU A 213 -11.68 21.55 -10.23
CA GLU A 213 -13.03 21.25 -9.70
C GLU A 213 -13.02 20.00 -8.79
N ILE A 214 -12.26 18.97 -9.17
CA ILE A 214 -12.12 17.76 -8.36
C ILE A 214 -11.41 18.07 -7.03
N LEU A 215 -10.31 18.84 -7.05
CA LEU A 215 -9.61 19.24 -5.83
C LEU A 215 -10.44 20.16 -4.94
N GLU A 216 -11.21 21.08 -5.53
CA GLU A 216 -12.15 21.93 -4.80
C GLU A 216 -13.22 21.10 -4.10
N LYS A 217 -13.74 20.03 -4.73
CA LYS A 217 -14.65 19.08 -4.07
C LYS A 217 -14.01 18.45 -2.84
N ILE A 218 -12.72 18.08 -2.89
CA ILE A 218 -11.99 17.55 -1.71
C ILE A 218 -11.94 18.60 -0.60
N VAL A 219 -11.52 19.84 -0.90
CA VAL A 219 -11.40 20.93 0.08
C VAL A 219 -12.74 21.26 0.73
N HIS A 220 -13.83 21.22 -0.04
CA HIS A 220 -15.20 21.43 0.45
C HIS A 220 -15.85 20.17 1.02
N ARG A 221 -15.10 19.07 1.17
CA ARG A 221 -15.57 17.79 1.73
C ARG A 221 -16.75 17.16 0.95
N LYS A 222 -16.85 17.45 -0.35
CA LYS A 222 -17.83 16.89 -1.30
C LYS A 222 -17.24 15.65 -1.99
N PHE A 223 -16.93 14.63 -1.21
CA PHE A 223 -16.35 13.38 -1.72
C PHE A 223 -17.37 12.52 -2.47
N TYR A 224 -16.90 11.56 -3.27
CA TYR A 224 -17.79 10.55 -3.84
C TYR A 224 -18.48 9.73 -2.74
N SER A 225 -19.75 9.43 -2.95
CA SER A 225 -20.62 8.80 -1.98
C SER A 225 -20.29 7.31 -1.85
N TYR A 226 -19.96 6.86 -0.65
CA TYR A 226 -19.70 5.45 -0.35
C TYR A 226 -20.97 4.60 -0.50
N LEU A 227 -20.90 3.54 -1.31
CA LEU A 227 -22.02 2.62 -1.58
C LEU A 227 -21.94 1.35 -0.74
N GLY A 228 -20.74 0.84 -0.47
CA GLY A 228 -20.54 -0.36 0.32
C GLY A 228 -19.16 -0.97 0.19
N GLU A 229 -18.93 -2.02 0.98
CA GLU A 229 -17.73 -2.84 0.98
C GLU A 229 -18.10 -4.32 1.03
N ALA A 230 -17.41 -5.12 0.23
CA ALA A 230 -17.60 -6.56 0.18
C ALA A 230 -16.26 -7.29 0.04
N THR A 231 -16.25 -8.57 0.38
CA THR A 231 -15.11 -9.46 0.21
C THR A 231 -15.52 -10.67 -0.64
N PRO A 232 -14.78 -11.01 -1.72
CA PRO A 232 -15.02 -12.24 -2.46
C PRO A 232 -14.62 -13.46 -1.61
N ASP A 233 -14.96 -14.66 -2.08
CA ASP A 233 -14.45 -15.90 -1.51
C ASP A 233 -12.89 -15.89 -1.53
N PRO A 234 -12.22 -16.12 -0.39
CA PRO A 234 -10.76 -16.24 -0.32
C PRO A 234 -10.19 -17.33 -1.22
N THR A 235 -10.96 -18.37 -1.52
CA THR A 235 -10.55 -19.51 -2.37
C THR A 235 -10.75 -19.26 -3.86
N GLY A 236 -11.53 -18.23 -4.24
CA GLY A 236 -11.81 -17.92 -5.63
C GLY A 236 -10.59 -17.37 -6.37
N THR A 237 -10.26 -17.92 -7.54
CA THR A 237 -9.13 -17.46 -8.38
C THR A 237 -9.52 -16.37 -9.38
N GLU A 238 -10.73 -15.84 -9.28
CA GLU A 238 -11.29 -14.89 -10.23
C GLU A 238 -10.51 -13.57 -10.23
N THR A 239 -10.16 -13.09 -11.42
CA THR A 239 -9.62 -11.74 -11.60
C THR A 239 -10.75 -10.73 -11.47
N LEU A 240 -10.64 -9.84 -10.50
CA LEU A 240 -11.62 -8.77 -10.28
C LEU A 240 -11.18 -7.51 -11.01
N ASP A 241 -11.66 -7.34 -12.25
CA ASP A 241 -11.41 -6.14 -13.02
C ASP A 241 -12.31 -4.98 -12.56
N LYS A 242 -11.68 -3.86 -12.20
CA LYS A 242 -12.39 -2.67 -11.67
C LYS A 242 -13.36 -2.07 -12.68
N SER A 243 -12.99 -2.04 -13.96
CA SER A 243 -13.79 -1.47 -15.04
C SER A 243 -15.02 -2.34 -15.32
N GLN A 244 -14.85 -3.66 -15.34
CA GLN A 244 -15.95 -4.61 -15.44
C GLN A 244 -16.91 -4.49 -14.25
N LEU A 245 -16.40 -4.38 -13.02
CA LEU A 245 -17.26 -4.23 -11.84
C LEU A 245 -18.06 -2.92 -11.85
N SER A 246 -17.47 -1.79 -12.29
CA SER A 246 -18.22 -0.54 -12.48
C SER A 246 -19.32 -0.67 -13.52
N GLU A 247 -19.07 -1.39 -14.62
CA GLU A 247 -20.07 -1.67 -15.67
C GLU A 247 -21.21 -2.56 -15.17
N GLU A 248 -20.87 -3.62 -14.43
CA GLU A 248 -21.84 -4.53 -13.82
C GLU A 248 -22.68 -3.82 -12.75
N LEU A 249 -22.08 -2.91 -11.97
CA LEU A 249 -22.81 -2.05 -11.03
C LEU A 249 -23.82 -1.15 -11.75
N ALA A 250 -23.43 -0.47 -12.83
CA ALA A 250 -24.34 0.36 -13.61
C ALA A 250 -25.53 -0.44 -14.19
N LYS A 251 -25.27 -1.68 -14.63
CA LYS A 251 -26.33 -2.61 -15.08
C LYS A 251 -27.26 -3.04 -13.96
N ALA A 252 -26.72 -3.32 -12.77
CA ALA A 252 -27.52 -3.68 -11.61
C ALA A 252 -28.44 -2.52 -11.18
N VAL A 253 -27.95 -1.28 -11.23
CA VAL A 253 -28.76 -0.08 -10.95
C VAL A 253 -29.91 0.07 -11.94
N THR A 254 -29.62 0.01 -13.25
CA THR A 254 -30.65 0.15 -14.30
C THR A 254 -31.64 -1.02 -14.36
N SER A 255 -31.23 -2.22 -13.93
CA SER A 255 -32.13 -3.37 -13.82
C SER A 255 -33.10 -3.24 -12.64
N GLY A 256 -32.66 -2.60 -11.55
CA GLY A 256 -33.50 -2.32 -10.37
C GLY A 256 -34.45 -1.14 -10.54
N ASP A 257 -34.09 -0.17 -11.39
CA ASP A 257 -34.90 1.00 -11.74
C ASP A 257 -34.66 1.39 -13.22
N PRO A 258 -35.51 0.93 -14.16
CA PRO A 258 -35.33 1.19 -15.59
C PRO A 258 -35.38 2.66 -16.02
N ASP A 259 -35.98 3.53 -15.19
CA ASP A 259 -36.06 4.97 -15.47
C ASP A 259 -34.78 5.70 -15.01
N MET A 260 -33.94 5.04 -14.19
CA MET A 260 -32.68 5.58 -13.71
C MET A 260 -31.63 5.67 -14.82
N ARG A 261 -31.06 6.86 -15.00
CA ARG A 261 -30.00 7.11 -16.00
C ARG A 261 -28.64 7.22 -15.33
N CYS A 262 -27.88 6.15 -15.39
CA CYS A 262 -26.48 6.13 -14.98
C CYS A 262 -25.60 5.41 -16.00
N THR A 263 -24.33 5.76 -16.02
CA THR A 263 -23.31 5.01 -16.77
C THR A 263 -22.23 4.50 -15.82
N ARG A 264 -21.33 3.66 -16.32
CA ARG A 264 -20.19 3.17 -15.53
C ARG A 264 -19.29 4.30 -15.02
N GLU A 265 -19.24 5.45 -15.70
CA GLU A 265 -18.45 6.63 -15.32
C GLU A 265 -18.97 7.30 -14.04
N ASP A 266 -20.24 7.07 -13.70
CA ASP A 266 -20.84 7.55 -12.44
C ASP A 266 -20.35 6.75 -11.22
N PHE A 267 -19.68 5.60 -11.43
CA PHE A 267 -19.28 4.69 -10.38
C PHE A 267 -17.78 4.41 -10.36
N VAL A 268 -17.21 4.41 -9.16
CA VAL A 268 -15.85 3.92 -8.93
C VAL A 268 -15.92 2.65 -8.10
N VAL A 269 -15.45 1.54 -8.66
CA VAL A 269 -15.20 0.30 -7.91
C VAL A 269 -13.71 0.12 -7.74
N ASP A 270 -13.27 0.12 -6.48
CA ASP A 270 -11.90 -0.16 -6.09
C ASP A 270 -11.76 -1.58 -5.56
N VAL A 271 -10.62 -2.20 -5.87
CA VAL A 271 -10.27 -3.55 -5.45
C VAL A 271 -8.83 -3.53 -4.97
N PHE A 272 -8.61 -3.97 -3.73
CA PHE A 272 -7.29 -4.01 -3.11
C PHE A 272 -7.13 -5.26 -2.22
N VAL A 273 -5.89 -5.61 -1.93
CA VAL A 273 -5.50 -6.78 -1.13
C VAL A 273 -4.95 -6.29 0.21
N MET A 274 -5.38 -6.93 1.29
CA MET A 274 -4.78 -6.79 2.61
C MET A 274 -4.12 -8.10 3.00
N ASP A 275 -2.83 -8.06 3.35
CA ASP A 275 -2.06 -9.26 3.69
C ASP A 275 -1.05 -9.02 4.82
N TYR A 276 -0.35 -10.09 5.22
CA TYR A 276 0.76 -10.03 6.17
C TYR A 276 2.11 -9.73 5.49
N GLY A 277 2.10 -9.08 4.32
CA GLY A 277 3.30 -8.69 3.56
C GLY A 277 3.87 -9.78 2.67
N MET A 278 3.20 -10.94 2.59
CA MET A 278 3.62 -12.11 1.83
C MET A 278 2.47 -12.79 1.08
N LYS A 279 1.47 -12.01 0.67
CA LYS A 279 0.22 -12.54 0.10
C LYS A 279 -0.39 -13.59 1.04
N GLU A 280 -0.73 -14.76 0.53
CA GLU A 280 -1.43 -15.84 1.24
C GLU A 280 -0.52 -16.59 2.23
N LYS A 281 0.78 -16.32 2.22
CA LYS A 281 1.76 -17.03 3.05
C LYS A 281 1.91 -16.39 4.43
N ASN A 282 2.10 -17.22 5.45
CA ASN A 282 2.51 -16.77 6.77
C ASN A 282 3.99 -16.33 6.75
N PRO A 283 4.32 -15.05 7.00
CA PRO A 283 5.71 -14.61 7.02
C PRO A 283 6.53 -15.26 8.14
N ILE A 284 5.88 -15.72 9.23
CA ILE A 284 6.56 -16.34 10.38
C ILE A 284 7.18 -17.69 10.01
N ASP A 285 6.62 -18.40 9.02
CA ASP A 285 7.16 -19.68 8.54
C ASP A 285 8.57 -19.53 7.96
N LYS A 286 8.93 -18.32 7.52
CA LYS A 286 10.26 -17.98 6.97
C LYS A 286 11.18 -17.29 7.99
N VAL A 287 10.81 -17.28 9.26
CA VAL A 287 11.65 -16.72 10.32
C VAL A 287 12.46 -17.85 10.95
N TYR A 288 13.76 -17.61 11.08
CA TYR A 288 14.64 -18.48 11.85
C TYR A 288 14.67 -18.03 13.32
N PHE A 289 14.57 -18.99 14.22
CA PHE A 289 14.59 -18.81 15.66
C PHE A 289 15.78 -19.52 16.29
N TYR A 290 16.14 -19.14 17.51
CA TYR A 290 17.12 -19.84 18.33
C TYR A 290 16.65 -19.99 19.80
N SER A 291 17.15 -21.04 20.46
CA SER A 291 16.80 -21.39 21.85
C SER A 291 17.89 -20.99 22.85
N LYS A 292 17.62 -21.08 24.16
CA LYS A 292 18.51 -20.47 25.20
C LYS A 292 19.72 -21.35 25.40
N ASN A 293 19.42 -22.63 25.32
CA ASN A 293 20.35 -23.71 25.49
C ASN A 293 21.21 -23.84 24.22
N ASN A 294 20.64 -23.59 23.03
CA ASN A 294 21.35 -23.67 21.75
C ASN A 294 21.28 -22.34 20.97
N PRO A 295 22.05 -21.31 21.36
CA PRO A 295 21.95 -19.97 20.76
C PRO A 295 22.56 -19.81 19.36
N LYS A 296 23.20 -20.86 18.83
CA LYS A 296 23.80 -20.88 17.49
C LYS A 296 23.01 -21.72 16.48
N GLU A 297 22.07 -22.52 16.97
CA GLU A 297 21.27 -23.44 16.15
C GLU A 297 19.97 -22.72 15.75
N ALA A 298 19.78 -22.59 14.44
CA ALA A 298 18.58 -22.01 13.87
C ALA A 298 17.53 -23.08 13.62
N PHE A 299 16.26 -22.75 13.90
CA PHE A 299 15.11 -23.59 13.57
C PHE A 299 13.90 -22.72 13.24
N ASN A 300 12.91 -23.28 12.55
CA ASN A 300 11.62 -22.60 12.32
C ASN A 300 10.60 -23.06 13.36
N ILE A 301 9.62 -22.21 13.68
CA ILE A 301 8.50 -22.54 14.56
C ILE A 301 7.24 -22.60 13.71
N ARG A 302 6.52 -23.72 13.72
CA ARG A 302 5.25 -23.84 12.99
C ARG A 302 4.13 -23.14 13.74
N ARG A 303 3.12 -22.67 13.01
CA ARG A 303 1.95 -21.98 13.56
C ARG A 303 1.26 -22.78 14.68
N GLU A 304 1.13 -24.09 14.52
CA GLU A 304 0.48 -25.00 15.48
C GLU A 304 1.27 -25.12 16.79
N GLU A 305 2.58 -24.86 16.76
CA GLU A 305 3.44 -24.83 17.95
C GLU A 305 3.29 -23.52 18.74
N VAL A 306 2.68 -22.49 18.12
CA VAL A 306 2.44 -21.19 18.75
C VAL A 306 1.03 -21.14 19.34
N SER A 307 0.00 -21.26 18.50
CA SER A 307 -1.41 -21.22 18.93
C SER A 307 -2.37 -21.53 17.79
N TYR A 308 -3.41 -22.31 18.09
CA TYR A 308 -4.56 -22.53 17.18
C TYR A 308 -5.52 -21.33 17.10
N LEU A 309 -5.31 -20.29 17.91
CA LEU A 309 -6.07 -19.03 17.85
C LEU A 309 -5.47 -18.02 16.85
N LEU A 310 -4.40 -18.39 16.15
CA LEU A 310 -3.84 -17.59 15.06
C LEU A 310 -4.70 -17.70 13.80
N LEU A 311 -4.57 -16.72 12.91
CA LEU A 311 -5.28 -16.71 11.62
C LEU A 311 -4.96 -17.97 10.80
N GLU A 312 -5.95 -18.42 10.03
CA GLU A 312 -5.79 -19.44 9.00
C GLU A 312 -5.48 -18.84 7.64
N ASN A 313 -6.04 -17.65 7.37
CA ASN A 313 -5.84 -16.89 6.13
C ASN A 313 -5.00 -15.64 6.40
N PHE A 314 -3.96 -15.42 5.58
CA PHE A 314 -3.02 -14.30 5.72
C PHE A 314 -3.21 -13.20 4.66
N SER A 315 -4.23 -13.35 3.80
CA SER A 315 -4.58 -12.44 2.72
C SER A 315 -6.10 -12.36 2.58
N GLU A 316 -6.62 -11.18 2.29
CA GLU A 316 -8.00 -10.96 1.89
C GLU A 316 -8.09 -9.91 0.77
N ARG A 317 -9.08 -10.04 -0.11
CA ARG A 317 -9.42 -9.03 -1.11
C ARG A 317 -10.61 -8.22 -0.62
N ILE A 318 -10.58 -6.92 -0.84
CA ILE A 318 -11.65 -6.00 -0.47
C ILE A 318 -12.10 -5.26 -1.73
N ILE A 319 -13.41 -5.24 -1.93
CA ILE A 319 -14.10 -4.51 -2.99
C ILE A 319 -14.83 -3.36 -2.34
N ARG A 320 -14.67 -2.15 -2.88
CA ARG A 320 -15.33 -0.96 -2.37
C ARG A 320 -15.91 -0.13 -3.51
N ALA A 321 -17.17 0.27 -3.38
CA ALA A 321 -17.86 1.02 -4.43
C ALA A 321 -18.24 2.43 -3.96
N TYR A 322 -18.18 3.38 -4.90
CA TYR A 322 -18.52 4.79 -4.70
C TYR A 322 -19.34 5.31 -5.89
N CYS A 323 -20.20 6.29 -5.63
CA CYS A 323 -20.96 7.04 -6.65
C CYS A 323 -20.43 8.48 -6.74
N LYS A 324 -20.07 8.93 -7.94
CA LYS A 324 -19.52 10.28 -8.18
C LYS A 324 -20.58 11.38 -8.07
N LYS A 325 -21.83 11.07 -8.44
CA LYS A 325 -22.98 11.95 -8.28
C LYS A 325 -23.42 11.93 -6.81
N THR A 326 -23.39 13.09 -6.17
CA THR A 326 -23.63 13.24 -4.72
C THR A 326 -24.91 13.99 -4.40
N ASP A 327 -25.51 14.64 -5.40
CA ASP A 327 -26.68 15.50 -5.34
C ASP A 327 -27.98 14.81 -5.77
N ASP A 328 -27.91 13.60 -6.29
CA ASP A 328 -29.07 12.78 -6.69
C ASP A 328 -29.35 11.67 -5.68
N GLU A 329 -30.23 11.95 -4.72
CA GLU A 329 -30.61 10.99 -3.66
C GLU A 329 -31.25 9.71 -4.21
N ASN A 330 -32.02 9.81 -5.30
CA ASN A 330 -32.67 8.66 -5.92
C ASN A 330 -31.63 7.74 -6.54
N LEU A 331 -30.68 8.31 -7.28
CA LEU A 331 -29.55 7.57 -7.82
C LEU A 331 -28.71 6.94 -6.71
N LEU A 332 -28.42 7.66 -5.62
CA LEU A 332 -27.63 7.11 -4.51
C LEU A 332 -28.31 5.90 -3.86
N LYS A 333 -29.64 5.97 -3.66
CA LYS A 333 -30.42 4.85 -3.15
C LYS A 333 -30.41 3.67 -4.12
N ALA A 334 -30.63 3.93 -5.41
CA ALA A 334 -30.57 2.91 -6.45
C ALA A 334 -29.17 2.28 -6.55
N ALA A 335 -28.11 3.08 -6.43
CA ALA A 335 -26.71 2.65 -6.44
C ALA A 335 -26.34 1.76 -5.26
N LYS A 336 -26.80 2.08 -4.05
CA LYS A 336 -26.62 1.20 -2.88
C LYS A 336 -27.30 -0.15 -3.11
N ASN A 337 -28.54 -0.15 -3.61
CA ASN A 337 -29.27 -1.38 -3.93
C ASN A 337 -28.59 -2.18 -5.06
N GLY A 338 -28.13 -1.51 -6.11
CA GLY A 338 -27.39 -2.12 -7.22
C GLY A 338 -26.08 -2.75 -6.76
N PHE A 339 -25.36 -2.13 -5.82
CA PHE A 339 -24.16 -2.73 -5.23
C PHE A 339 -24.48 -4.00 -4.42
N MET A 340 -25.56 -3.99 -3.64
CA MET A 340 -26.02 -5.19 -2.92
C MET A 340 -26.40 -6.31 -3.87
N GLN A 341 -27.10 -5.99 -4.97
CA GLN A 341 -27.48 -6.96 -6.00
C GLN A 341 -26.24 -7.54 -6.69
N LEU A 342 -25.28 -6.70 -7.09
CA LEU A 342 -24.01 -7.14 -7.66
C LEU A 342 -23.28 -8.11 -6.72
N CYS A 343 -23.21 -7.78 -5.43
CA CYS A 343 -22.59 -8.66 -4.44
C CYS A 343 -23.34 -9.99 -4.32
N GLN A 344 -24.67 -9.99 -4.35
CA GLN A 344 -25.47 -11.20 -4.30
C GLN A 344 -25.23 -12.08 -5.54
N ASP A 345 -25.24 -11.49 -6.74
CA ASP A 345 -25.07 -12.20 -8.00
C ASP A 345 -23.67 -12.84 -8.12
N LYS A 346 -22.66 -12.19 -7.54
CA LYS A 346 -21.27 -12.66 -7.51
C LYS A 346 -20.92 -13.53 -6.29
N GLY A 347 -21.84 -13.70 -5.34
CA GLY A 347 -21.57 -14.41 -4.09
C GLY A 347 -20.57 -13.70 -3.16
N PHE A 348 -20.42 -12.38 -3.27
CA PHE A 348 -19.55 -11.60 -2.39
C PHE A 348 -20.19 -11.40 -1.01
N SER A 349 -19.36 -11.46 0.03
CA SER A 349 -19.80 -11.20 1.41
C SER A 349 -19.77 -9.70 1.70
N VAL A 350 -20.95 -9.10 1.83
CA VAL A 350 -21.09 -7.67 2.19
C VAL A 350 -20.76 -7.47 3.67
N ARG A 351 -19.90 -6.49 3.97
CA ARG A 351 -19.59 -6.11 5.34
C ARG A 351 -20.65 -5.16 5.90
N GLN A 352 -21.41 -5.61 6.90
CA GLN A 352 -22.36 -4.77 7.63
C GLN A 352 -21.59 -3.85 8.60
N GLY A 353 -21.91 -2.54 8.61
CA GLY A 353 -21.38 -1.60 9.62
C GLY A 353 -20.83 -0.25 9.14
N GLY A 354 -20.94 0.10 7.84
CA GLY A 354 -20.45 1.38 7.32
C GLY A 354 -21.27 2.62 7.74
N GLU A 355 -22.47 2.48 8.28
CA GLU A 355 -23.35 3.63 8.57
C GLU A 355 -23.34 4.09 10.04
N ALA A 356 -22.55 3.48 10.93
CA ALA A 356 -22.48 3.91 12.33
C ALA A 356 -21.46 5.05 12.53
N GLY A 357 -21.95 6.29 12.64
CA GLY A 357 -21.28 7.34 13.42
C GLY A 357 -20.77 8.58 12.67
N ALA A 358 -21.67 9.33 12.03
CA ALA A 358 -21.57 10.79 12.04
C ALA A 358 -22.81 11.29 12.78
N GLY A 359 -22.78 11.16 14.11
CA GLY A 359 -23.80 11.73 14.97
C GLY A 359 -23.78 13.23 14.79
N GLU A 360 -24.91 13.76 14.31
CA GLU A 360 -25.32 15.13 14.56
C GLU A 360 -25.14 15.39 16.07
N THR A 361 -24.12 16.17 16.44
CA THR A 361 -24.16 16.88 17.71
C THR A 361 -25.19 17.98 17.53
N GLY A 362 -26.45 17.62 17.75
CA GLY A 362 -27.50 18.59 17.96
C GLY A 362 -27.12 19.46 19.15
N ASP A 363 -27.15 20.77 18.92
CA ASP A 363 -27.18 21.78 19.96
C ASP A 363 -28.24 21.38 20.99
N GLY A 364 -27.78 21.09 22.20
CA GLY A 364 -28.61 20.93 23.38
C GLY A 364 -28.23 22.00 24.37
N ASP A 365 -28.97 23.10 24.35
CA ASP A 365 -29.06 24.07 25.45
C ASP A 365 -29.27 23.33 26.79
N GLY A 366 -28.50 23.74 27.79
CA GLY A 366 -28.58 23.29 29.18
C GLY A 366 -27.55 23.96 30.08
#